data_AF-A0A1H3IJ71-F1
#
_entry.id   AF-A0A1H3IJ71-F1
#
_cell.length_a   1.000
_cell.length_b   1.000
_cell.length_c   1.000
_cell.angle_alpha   90.00
_cell.angle_beta   90.00
_cell.angle_gamma   90.00
#
_symmetry.space_group_name_H-M   'P 1'
#
loop_
_entity.id
_entity.type
_entity.pdbx_description
1 polymer ?
#
loop_
_entity_poly.entity_id
_entity_poly.type
_entity_poly.pdbx_seq_one_letter_code
_entity_poly.pdbx_strand_id
1 'polypeptide(L)'
;MNNNKKGRPAVPVKKDQRITFRITAMELESLKAKLDKAGFKTLGAYVREHLCNHQPREKVSIPFAGMQVALELQAVANMINQGKDSGLVIEELHKINNKLLGV
;
A
#
# COMPACT_ATOMS: atom_id res chain seq x y z
N MET A 1 -11.68 -52.32 4.10
CA MET A 1 -11.86 -51.13 4.97
C MET A 1 -10.47 -50.54 5.24
N ASN A 2 -10.12 -49.42 4.60
CA ASN A 2 -8.78 -48.81 4.69
C ASN A 2 -8.87 -47.47 5.42
N ASN A 3 -8.53 -47.43 6.71
CA ASN A 3 -8.54 -46.23 7.53
C ASN A 3 -7.10 -45.71 7.70
N ASN A 4 -6.62 -44.93 6.73
CA ASN A 4 -5.39 -44.17 6.89
C ASN A 4 -5.57 -42.73 6.41
N LYS A 5 -6.31 -41.94 7.20
CA LYS A 5 -6.29 -40.47 7.14
C LYS A 5 -5.58 -39.94 8.38
N LYS A 6 -4.26 -40.13 8.45
CA LYS A 6 -3.39 -39.33 9.33
C LYS A 6 -3.32 -37.91 8.77
N GLY A 7 -4.31 -37.10 9.10
CA GLY A 7 -4.17 -35.64 8.98
C GLY A 7 -2.94 -35.21 9.77
N ARG A 8 -2.10 -34.37 9.17
CA ARG A 8 -1.00 -33.72 9.90
C ARG A 8 -1.60 -33.09 11.16
N PRO A 9 -1.05 -33.30 12.37
CA PRO A 9 -1.49 -32.51 13.51
C PRO A 9 -1.26 -31.04 13.14
N ALA A 10 -2.32 -30.24 13.18
CA ALA A 10 -2.20 -28.79 13.13
C ALA A 10 -1.26 -28.42 14.29
N VAL A 11 -0.04 -27.99 13.96
CA VAL A 11 0.91 -27.53 14.97
C VAL A 11 0.21 -26.39 15.71
N PRO A 12 -0.05 -26.51 17.03
CA PRO A 12 -0.62 -25.41 17.76
C PRO A 12 0.34 -24.24 17.60
N VAL A 13 -0.11 -23.14 16.98
CA VAL A 13 0.69 -21.92 16.82
C VAL A 13 1.08 -21.49 18.22
N LYS A 14 2.33 -21.74 18.60
CA LYS A 14 2.84 -21.43 19.94
C LYS A 14 2.66 -19.94 20.15
N LYS A 15 1.84 -19.57 21.13
CA LYS A 15 1.62 -18.18 21.57
C LYS A 15 2.91 -17.51 22.11
N ASP A 16 4.01 -18.26 22.21
CA ASP A 16 5.27 -17.88 22.85
C ASP A 16 6.42 -17.56 21.88
N GLN A 17 6.13 -17.17 20.63
CA GLN A 17 7.19 -16.61 19.78
C GLN A 17 7.52 -15.19 20.27
N ARG A 18 8.56 -15.07 21.10
CA ARG A 18 9.09 -13.78 21.56
C ARG A 18 9.81 -13.09 20.40
N ILE A 19 9.32 -11.90 20.02
CA ILE A 19 9.98 -11.02 19.04
C ILE A 19 10.70 -9.92 19.81
N THR A 20 11.99 -9.73 19.52
CA THR A 20 12.81 -8.67 20.11
C THR A 20 13.07 -7.61 19.04
N PHE A 21 12.62 -6.38 19.29
CA PHE A 21 12.92 -5.24 18.44
C PHE A 21 14.12 -4.48 19.00
N ARG A 22 15.07 -4.13 18.15
CA ARG A 22 16.13 -3.17 18.48
C ARG A 22 15.66 -1.81 18.03
N ILE A 23 15.53 -0.89 18.96
CA ILE A 23 15.10 0.49 18.71
C ILE A 23 16.06 1.44 19.41
N THR A 24 16.23 2.62 18.84
CA THR A 24 17.00 3.71 19.43
C THR A 24 16.22 4.36 20.58
N ALA A 25 16.93 5.13 21.42
CA ALA A 25 16.30 5.84 22.54
C ALA A 25 15.20 6.83 22.08
N MET A 26 15.45 7.55 20.98
CA MET A 26 14.48 8.50 20.40
C MET A 26 13.21 7.82 19.88
N GLU A 27 13.36 6.64 19.27
CA GLU A 27 12.22 5.83 18.81
C GLU A 27 11.41 5.28 19.98
N LEU A 28 12.06 4.89 21.07
CA LEU A 28 11.38 4.44 22.28
C LEU A 28 10.55 5.57 22.92
N GLU A 29 11.09 6.78 23.01
CA GLU A 29 10.34 7.94 23.52
C GLU A 29 9.13 8.27 22.64
N SER A 30 9.33 8.27 21.32
CA SER A 30 8.25 8.47 20.35
C SER A 30 7.16 7.40 20.48
N LEU A 31 7.54 6.16 20.78
CA LEU A 31 6.60 5.05 20.96
C LEU A 31 5.82 5.17 22.28
N LYS A 32 6.46 5.60 23.37
CA LYS A 32 5.77 5.89 24.64
C LYS A 32 4.76 7.01 24.49
N ALA A 33 5.14 8.10 23.81
CA ALA A 33 4.22 9.21 23.55
C ALA A 33 3.00 8.79 22.72
N LYS A 34 3.18 7.86 21.77
CA LYS A 34 2.07 7.27 21.00
C LYS A 34 1.20 6.35 21.84
N LEU A 35 1.80 5.57 22.73
CA LEU A 35 1.09 4.71 23.69
C LEU A 35 0.19 5.53 24.63
N ASP A 36 0.71 6.63 25.19
CA ASP A 36 -0.06 7.49 26.10
C ASP A 36 -1.25 8.12 25.37
N LYS A 37 -1.04 8.60 24.14
CA LYS A 37 -2.12 9.14 23.30
C LYS A 37 -3.19 8.10 22.96
N ALA A 38 -2.80 6.85 22.81
CA ALA A 38 -3.69 5.75 22.47
C ALA A 38 -4.34 5.09 23.69
N GLY A 39 -3.99 5.50 24.93
CA GLY A 39 -4.60 5.01 26.16
C GLY A 39 -4.21 3.59 26.57
N PHE A 40 -3.11 3.05 26.03
CA PHE A 40 -2.67 1.68 26.33
C PHE A 40 -1.83 1.63 27.61
N LYS A 41 -2.08 0.62 28.45
CA LYS A 41 -1.32 0.42 29.71
C LYS A 41 0.06 -0.22 29.50
N THR A 42 0.26 -0.96 28.40
CA THR A 42 1.54 -1.64 28.13
C THR A 42 1.96 -1.50 26.68
N LEU A 43 3.27 -1.34 26.47
CA LEU A 43 3.88 -1.22 25.14
C LEU A 43 3.60 -2.44 24.27
N GLY A 44 3.62 -3.63 24.88
CA GLY A 44 3.34 -4.88 24.18
C GLY A 44 1.90 -4.98 23.68
N ALA A 45 0.92 -4.49 24.45
CA ALA A 45 -0.47 -4.45 24.00
C ALA A 45 -0.65 -3.47 22.83
N TYR A 46 -0.08 -2.28 22.94
CA TYR A 46 -0.10 -1.29 21.86
C TYR A 46 0.54 -1.81 20.57
N VAL A 47 1.74 -2.39 20.65
CA VAL A 47 2.45 -2.93 19.48
C VAL A 47 1.71 -4.12 18.88
N ARG A 48 1.17 -5.02 19.70
CA ARG A 48 0.38 -6.17 19.22
C ARG A 48 -0.87 -5.72 18.49
N GLU A 49 -1.62 -4.80 19.08
CA GLU A 49 -2.84 -4.28 18.46
C GLU A 49 -2.53 -3.54 17.16
N HIS A 50 -1.50 -2.69 17.16
CA HIS A 50 -1.08 -1.97 15.97
C HIS A 50 -0.57 -2.89 14.87
N LEU A 51 0.13 -4.00 15.19
CA LEU A 51 0.60 -4.97 14.19
C LEU A 51 -0.51 -5.88 13.67
N CYS A 52 -1.43 -6.31 14.53
CA CYS A 52 -2.55 -7.18 14.13
C CYS A 52 -3.63 -6.43 13.35
N ASN A 53 -3.90 -5.18 13.70
CA ASN A 53 -4.92 -4.36 13.06
C ASN A 53 -4.39 -3.59 11.85
N HIS A 54 -3.07 -3.57 11.63
CA HIS A 54 -2.55 -3.05 10.38
C HIS A 54 -2.91 -4.02 9.25
N GLN A 55 -3.94 -3.68 8.48
CA GLN A 55 -4.04 -4.19 7.13
C GLN A 55 -2.78 -3.71 6.39
N PRO A 56 -1.90 -4.61 5.93
CA PRO A 56 -0.78 -4.19 5.11
C PRO A 56 -1.39 -3.48 3.90
N ARG A 57 -1.07 -2.19 3.74
CA ARG A 57 -1.45 -1.48 2.52
C ARG A 57 -0.89 -2.29 1.36
N GLU A 58 -1.77 -2.77 0.50
CA GLU A 58 -1.35 -3.43 -0.72
C GLU A 58 -0.39 -2.49 -1.43
N LYS A 59 0.85 -2.94 -1.60
CA LYS A 59 1.83 -2.22 -2.40
C LYS A 59 1.38 -2.38 -3.85
N VAL A 60 0.46 -1.53 -4.28
CA VAL A 60 0.12 -1.40 -5.69
C VAL A 60 1.34 -0.79 -6.37
N SER A 61 2.15 -1.62 -7.00
CA SER A 61 3.15 -1.14 -7.94
C SER A 61 2.39 -0.71 -9.18
N ILE A 62 2.08 0.57 -9.26
CA ILE A 62 1.56 1.16 -10.49
C ILE A 62 2.76 1.23 -11.44
N PRO A 63 2.72 0.54 -12.60
CA PRO A 63 3.77 0.69 -13.60
C PRO A 63 3.89 2.15 -13.97
N PHE A 64 5.10 2.70 -13.95
CA PHE A 64 5.36 4.12 -14.22
C PHE A 64 4.73 4.60 -15.54
N ALA A 65 4.70 3.72 -16.54
CA ALA A 65 4.03 3.94 -17.82
C ALA A 65 2.53 4.28 -17.66
N GLY A 66 1.79 3.57 -16.81
CA GLY A 66 0.37 3.83 -16.57
C GLY A 66 0.14 5.17 -15.86
N MET A 67 1.04 5.54 -14.94
CA MET A 67 0.99 6.85 -14.28
C MET A 67 1.27 7.99 -15.26
N GLN A 68 2.24 7.80 -16.16
CA GLN A 68 2.60 8.81 -17.16
C GLN A 68 1.45 9.06 -18.15
N VAL A 69 0.76 8.00 -18.60
CA VAL A 69 -0.44 8.12 -19.45
C VAL A 69 -1.57 8.83 -18.71
N ALA A 70 -1.80 8.50 -17.44
CA ALA A 70 -2.84 9.17 -16.64
C ALA A 70 -2.59 10.68 -16.50
N LEU A 71 -1.33 11.09 -16.33
CA LEU A 71 -0.94 12.51 -16.27
C LEU A 71 -1.14 13.23 -17.61
N GLU A 72 -0.76 12.59 -18.72
CA GLU A 72 -0.95 13.13 -20.06
C GLU A 72 -2.46 13.27 -20.39
N LEU A 73 -3.28 12.29 -20.05
CA LEU A 73 -4.74 12.35 -20.19
C LEU A 73 -5.37 13.43 -19.29
N GLN A 74 -4.86 13.62 -18.08
CA GLN A 74 -5.32 14.70 -17.20
C GLN A 74 -5.03 16.08 -17.80
N ALA A 75 -3.88 16.25 -18.46
CA ALA A 75 -3.56 17.49 -19.15
C ALA A 75 -4.55 17.77 -20.29
N VAL A 76 -4.89 16.75 -21.10
CA VAL A 76 -5.91 16.86 -22.15
C VAL A 76 -7.28 17.22 -21.58
N ALA A 77 -7.71 16.55 -20.50
CA ALA A 77 -8.98 16.87 -19.83
C ALA A 77 -9.02 18.33 -19.34
N ASN A 78 -7.89 18.84 -18.82
CA ASN A 78 -7.78 20.25 -18.45
C ASN A 78 -7.89 21.20 -19.65
N MET A 79 -7.35 20.84 -20.82
CA MET A 79 -7.52 21.65 -22.04
C MET A 79 -8.97 21.72 -22.48
N ILE A 80 -9.71 20.62 -22.38
CA ILE A 80 -11.15 20.57 -22.67
C ILE A 80 -11.91 21.48 -21.70
N ASN A 81 -11.62 21.36 -20.39
CA ASN A 81 -12.24 22.19 -19.36
C ASN A 81 -11.94 23.68 -19.52
N GLN A 82 -10.80 24.03 -20.12
CA GLN A 82 -10.42 25.41 -20.44
C GLN A 82 -11.05 25.94 -21.74
N GLY A 83 -11.83 25.11 -22.46
CA GLY A 83 -12.45 25.50 -23.72
C GLY A 83 -11.45 25.73 -24.85
N LYS A 84 -10.29 25.05 -24.83
CA LYS A 84 -9.32 25.12 -25.92
C LYS A 84 -9.90 24.55 -27.22
N ASP A 85 -9.34 25.01 -28.33
CA ASP A 85 -9.73 24.58 -29.68
C ASP A 85 -9.71 23.04 -29.81
N SER A 86 -10.78 22.49 -30.38
CA SER A 86 -10.96 21.04 -30.48
C SER A 86 -9.91 20.38 -31.37
N GLY A 87 -9.38 21.09 -32.38
CA GLY A 87 -8.30 20.59 -33.23
C GLY A 87 -7.01 20.35 -32.44
N LEU A 88 -6.66 21.29 -31.55
CA LEU A 88 -5.49 21.17 -30.68
C LEU A 88 -5.63 20.03 -29.67
N VAL A 89 -6.82 19.82 -29.11
CA VAL A 89 -7.10 18.71 -28.19
C VAL A 89 -6.97 17.37 -28.89
N ILE A 90 -7.48 17.25 -30.12
CA ILE A 90 -7.40 16.03 -30.94
C ILE A 90 -5.94 15.73 -31.32
N GLU A 91 -5.15 16.75 -31.67
CA GLU A 91 -3.74 16.59 -31.99
C GLU A 91 -2.93 16.05 -30.80
N GLU A 92 -3.15 16.59 -29.59
CA GLU A 92 -2.49 16.10 -28.38
C GLU A 92 -2.90 14.66 -28.02
N LEU A 93 -4.17 14.30 -28.24
CA LEU A 93 -4.63 12.92 -28.11
C LEU A 93 -3.92 11.97 -29.09
N HIS A 94 -3.73 12.40 -30.35
CA HIS A 94 -3.00 11.63 -31.34
C HIS A 94 -1.53 11.45 -30.97
N LYS A 95 -0.87 12.49 -30.42
CA LYS A 95 0.53 12.40 -29.93
C LYS A 95 0.67 11.37 -28.81
N ILE A 96 -0.24 11.39 -27.83
CA ILE A 96 -0.25 10.42 -26.73
C ILE A 96 -0.45 9.00 -27.29
N ASN A 97 -1.39 8.83 -28.22
CA ASN A 97 -1.68 7.55 -28.86
C ASN A 97 -0.48 7.00 -29.67
N ASN A 98 0.18 7.83 -30.47
CA ASN A 98 1.35 7.43 -31.27
C ASN A 98 2.53 7.04 -30.37
N LYS A 99 2.76 7.79 -29.29
CA LYS A 99 3.77 7.47 -28.27
C LYS A 99 3.48 6.14 -27.56
N LEU A 100 2.20 5.80 -27.36
CA LEU A 100 1.79 4.51 -26.77
C LEU A 100 1.94 3.35 -27.75
N LEU A 101 1.67 3.58 -29.03
CA LEU A 101 1.78 2.56 -30.09
C LEU A 101 3.22 2.42 -30.64
N GLY A 102 4.13 3.33 -30.27
CA GLY A 102 5.52 3.35 -30.73
C GLY A 102 5.67 3.71 -32.21
N VAL A 103 4.75 4.52 -32.74
CA VAL A 103 4.68 4.94 -34.16
C VAL A 103 5.12 6.39 -34.32
#